data_AF-A0A444J327-F1
#
_entry.id   AF-A0A444J327-F1
#
_cell.length_a   1.000
_cell.length_b   1.000
_cell.length_c   1.000
_cell.angle_alpha   90.00
_cell.angle_beta   90.00
_cell.angle_gamma   90.00
#
_symmetry.space_group_name_H-M   'P 1'
#
loop_
_entity.id
_entity.type
_entity.pdbx_description
1 polymer ?
#
loop_
_entity_poly.entity_id
_entity_poly.type
_entity_poly.pdbx_seq_one_letter_code
_entity_poly.pdbx_strand_id
1 'polypeptide(L)'
;MDITLQEIYDGFAETYEENRGLFDMTEVFDPFYAGLEAKQGRLLDVGCGAGEPFARFFIDRGWTVTGVDFYDRNRKPLMPFTVLYLKR
;
A
#
# COMPACT_ATOMS: atom_id res chain seq x y z
N MET A 1 22.72 -14.32 -14.55
CA MET A 1 22.26 -12.92 -14.48
C MET A 1 21.75 -12.73 -13.07
N ASP A 2 22.43 -11.90 -12.28
CA ASP A 2 21.92 -11.48 -10.96
C ASP A 2 20.87 -10.40 -11.21
N ILE A 3 19.60 -10.79 -11.09
CA ILE A 3 18.48 -9.86 -11.08
C ILE A 3 18.28 -9.39 -9.64
N THR A 4 18.25 -8.07 -9.44
CA THR A 4 18.01 -7.48 -8.13
C THR A 4 16.54 -7.65 -7.74
N LEU A 5 16.25 -7.68 -6.43
CA LEU A 5 14.87 -7.68 -5.93
C LEU A 5 14.06 -6.49 -6.48
N GLN A 6 14.73 -5.35 -6.71
CA GLN A 6 14.10 -4.16 -7.27
C GLN A 6 13.64 -4.38 -8.72
N GLU A 7 14.49 -4.95 -9.57
CA GLU A 7 14.14 -5.24 -10.98
C GLU A 7 13.00 -6.26 -11.11
N ILE A 8 12.93 -7.23 -10.20
CA ILE A 8 11.80 -8.18 -10.14
C ILE A 8 10.51 -7.43 -9.78
N TYR A 9 10.55 -6.56 -8.78
CA TYR A 9 9.38 -5.78 -8.36
C TYR A 9 8.91 -4.83 -9.45
N ASP A 10 9.82 -4.12 -10.13
CA ASP A 10 9.47 -3.17 -11.19
C ASP A 10 8.73 -3.85 -12.35
N GLY A 11 9.15 -5.06 -12.74
CA GLY A 11 8.49 -5.83 -13.80
C GLY A 11 7.07 -6.32 -13.44
N PHE A 12 6.80 -6.61 -12.17
CA PHE A 12 5.45 -6.98 -11.71
C PHE A 12 4.59 -5.78 -11.36
N ALA A 13 5.22 -4.66 -10.98
CA ALA A 13 4.51 -3.51 -10.48
C ALA A 13 3.66 -2.85 -11.56
N GLU A 14 4.06 -2.87 -12.83
CA GLU A 14 3.23 -2.30 -13.92
C GLU A 14 1.92 -3.09 -14.10
N THR A 15 2.02 -4.40 -14.31
CA THR A 15 0.85 -5.31 -14.39
C THR A 15 0.01 -5.27 -13.11
N TYR A 16 0.63 -5.16 -11.94
CA TYR A 16 -0.09 -5.08 -10.68
C TYR A 16 -0.85 -3.76 -10.56
N GLU A 17 -0.23 -2.61 -10.87
CA GLU A 17 -0.90 -1.29 -10.91
C GLU A 17 -2.11 -1.27 -11.85
N GLU A 18 -1.97 -1.80 -13.06
CA GLU A 18 -3.04 -1.80 -14.06
C GLU A 18 -4.27 -2.63 -13.64
N ASN A 19 -4.05 -3.63 -12.79
CA ASN A 19 -5.10 -4.50 -12.26
C ASN A 19 -5.54 -4.12 -10.84
N ARG A 20 -5.05 -3.01 -10.26
CA ARG A 20 -5.45 -2.56 -8.91
C ARG A 20 -6.91 -2.16 -8.88
N GLY A 21 -7.60 -2.58 -7.82
CA GLY A 21 -9.05 -2.35 -7.63
C GLY A 21 -9.96 -3.35 -8.34
N LEU A 22 -9.42 -4.33 -9.09
CA LEU A 22 -10.22 -5.38 -9.72
C LEU A 22 -10.65 -6.50 -8.76
N PHE A 23 -10.01 -6.59 -7.61
CA PHE A 23 -10.34 -7.59 -6.59
C PHE A 23 -11.09 -6.95 -5.44
N ASP A 24 -12.33 -7.39 -5.22
CA ASP A 24 -13.09 -7.06 -4.03
C ASP A 24 -12.46 -7.75 -2.81
N MET A 25 -11.76 -6.97 -1.99
CA MET A 25 -11.10 -7.43 -0.76
C MET A 25 -11.96 -7.23 0.48
N THR A 26 -13.23 -6.83 0.32
CA THR A 26 -14.12 -6.48 1.44
C THR A 26 -14.27 -7.64 2.43
N GLU A 27 -14.40 -8.88 1.94
CA GLU A 27 -14.52 -10.09 2.78
C GLU A 27 -13.30 -10.34 3.68
N VAL A 28 -12.13 -9.81 3.33
CA VAL A 28 -10.91 -9.90 4.13
C VAL A 28 -10.76 -8.68 5.05
N PHE A 29 -11.04 -7.49 4.53
CA PHE A 29 -10.82 -6.24 5.25
C PHE A 29 -11.82 -5.98 6.36
N ASP A 30 -13.09 -6.32 6.16
CA ASP A 30 -14.12 -6.10 7.16
C ASP A 30 -13.88 -6.90 8.45
N PRO A 31 -13.63 -8.23 8.43
CA PRO A 31 -13.33 -8.97 9.66
C PRO A 31 -12.00 -8.55 10.28
N PHE A 32 -10.98 -8.23 9.48
CA PHE A 32 -9.71 -7.70 9.99
C PHE A 32 -9.93 -6.39 10.74
N TYR A 33 -10.66 -5.44 10.14
CA TYR A 33 -10.95 -4.16 10.75
C TYR A 33 -11.80 -4.29 12.01
N ALA A 34 -12.82 -5.16 11.98
CA ALA A 34 -13.66 -5.42 13.14
C ALA A 34 -12.83 -5.92 14.35
N GLY A 35 -11.82 -6.75 14.09
CA GLY A 35 -10.90 -7.26 15.12
C GLY A 35 -9.96 -6.23 15.73
N LEU A 36 -9.80 -5.03 15.13
CA LEU A 36 -8.97 -3.97 15.70
C LEU A 36 -9.64 -3.27 16.89
N GLU A 37 -10.97 -3.39 17.01
CA GLU A 37 -11.79 -2.75 18.06
C GLU A 37 -11.54 -1.23 18.21
N ALA A 38 -11.06 -0.57 17.14
CA ALA A 38 -10.68 0.82 17.12
C ALA A 38 -11.36 1.56 15.96
N LYS A 39 -11.88 2.77 16.23
CA LYS A 39 -12.55 3.59 15.21
C LYS A 39 -11.57 4.36 14.32
N GLN A 40 -10.41 4.74 14.87
CA GLN A 40 -9.32 5.44 14.18
C GLN A 40 -8.02 5.26 14.95
N GLY A 41 -6.88 5.50 14.29
CA GLY A 41 -5.57 5.35 14.90
C GLY A 41 -4.43 5.75 13.96
N ARG A 42 -3.22 5.29 14.29
CA ARG A 42 -2.02 5.45 13.45
C ARG A 42 -1.61 4.08 12.91
N LEU A 43 -1.50 3.94 11.60
CA LEU A 43 -1.13 2.71 10.91
C LEU A 43 0.24 2.89 10.24
N LEU A 44 1.11 1.88 10.38
CA LEU A 44 2.33 1.74 9.59
C LEU A 44 2.11 0.65 8.54
N ASP A 45 2.16 1.00 7.27
CA ASP A 45 2.01 0.08 6.14
C ASP A 45 3.37 -0.17 5.48
N VAL A 46 3.89 -1.40 5.60
CA VAL A 46 5.23 -1.78 5.14
C VAL A 46 5.10 -2.61 3.87
N GLY A 47 5.72 -2.15 2.77
CA GLY A 47 5.46 -2.65 1.43
C GLY A 47 4.17 -2.07 0.85
N CYS A 48 3.92 -0.77 1.09
CA CYS A 48 2.63 -0.13 0.82
C CYS A 48 2.29 0.04 -0.67
N GLY A 49 3.24 -0.16 -1.58
CA GLY A 49 3.10 0.13 -3.00
C GLY A 49 2.61 1.56 -3.23
N ALA A 50 1.55 1.73 -4.05
CA ALA A 50 0.90 3.03 -4.22
C ALA A 50 -0.24 3.30 -3.22
N GLY A 51 -0.46 2.42 -2.22
CA GLY A 51 -1.41 2.62 -1.13
C GLY A 51 -2.81 2.07 -1.34
N GLU A 52 -3.05 1.27 -2.38
CA GLU A 52 -4.36 0.72 -2.72
C GLU A 52 -4.34 -0.83 -2.73
N PRO A 53 -5.38 -1.51 -2.22
CA PRO A 53 -6.58 -0.96 -1.56
C PRO A 53 -6.42 -0.72 -0.05
N PHE A 54 -5.30 -1.16 0.54
CA PHE A 54 -5.17 -1.25 2.01
C PHE A 54 -5.02 0.11 2.69
N ALA A 55 -4.01 0.92 2.35
CA ALA A 55 -3.83 2.22 2.99
C ALA A 55 -5.06 3.13 2.79
N ARG A 56 -5.66 3.10 1.59
CA ARG A 56 -6.91 3.82 1.31
C ARG A 56 -8.06 3.40 2.21
N PHE A 57 -8.28 2.11 2.40
CA PHE A 57 -9.35 1.58 3.26
C PHE A 57 -9.30 2.19 4.68
N PHE A 58 -8.10 2.35 5.23
CA PHE A 58 -7.87 2.96 6.55
C PHE A 58 -7.97 4.49 6.54
N ILE A 59 -7.43 5.15 5.51
CA ILE A 59 -7.53 6.62 5.34
C ILE A 59 -8.99 7.06 5.24
N ASP A 60 -9.80 6.37 4.44
CA ASP A 60 -11.24 6.66 4.30
C ASP A 60 -12.02 6.47 5.62
N ARG A 61 -11.45 5.72 6.56
CA ARG A 61 -11.98 5.51 7.92
C ARG A 61 -11.35 6.44 8.97
N GLY A 62 -10.60 7.46 8.56
CA GLY A 62 -10.06 8.49 9.44
C GLY A 62 -8.75 8.12 10.15
N TRP A 63 -8.06 7.06 9.69
CA TRP A 63 -6.74 6.71 10.24
C TRP A 63 -5.64 7.58 9.65
N THR A 64 -4.60 7.83 10.45
CA THR A 64 -3.34 8.40 9.98
C THR A 64 -2.42 7.27 9.52
N VAL A 65 -2.16 7.16 8.22
CA VAL A 65 -1.33 6.08 7.66
C VAL A 65 0.05 6.62 7.28
N THR A 66 1.10 5.88 7.67
CA THR A 66 2.48 6.07 7.21
C THR A 66 2.87 4.87 6.37
N GLY A 67 3.19 5.08 5.10
CA GLY A 67 3.64 4.03 4.18
C GLY A 67 5.16 3.94 4.12
N VAL A 68 5.70 2.74 3.99
CA VAL A 68 7.13 2.50 3.74
C VAL A 68 7.27 1.53 2.59
N ASP A 69 8.02 1.90 1.55
CA ASP A 69 8.30 1.00 0.42
C ASP A 69 9.70 1.26 -0.17
N PHE A 70 10.22 0.27 -0.88
CA PHE A 70 11.43 0.37 -1.71
C PHE A 70 11.11 0.86 -3.15
N TYR A 71 9.84 1.07 -3.47
CA TYR A 71 9.33 1.43 -4.80
C TYR A 71 9.87 2.75 -5.39
N ASP A 72 10.13 2.82 -6.70
CA ASP A 72 10.70 4.00 -7.38
C ASP A 72 9.74 5.21 -7.40
N ARG A 73 10.30 6.38 -7.08
CA ARG A 73 9.69 7.71 -6.94
C ARG A 73 8.95 8.21 -8.20
N ASN A 74 9.17 7.60 -9.36
CA ASN A 74 8.54 8.01 -10.61
C ASN A 74 7.04 7.68 -10.70
N ARG A 75 6.49 6.85 -9.78
CA ARG A 75 5.03 6.74 -9.62
C ARG A 75 4.57 7.67 -8.49
N LYS A 76 3.87 8.73 -8.87
CA LYS A 76 3.27 9.66 -7.89
C LYS A 76 2.35 8.88 -6.97
N PRO A 77 2.46 9.02 -5.63
CA PRO A 77 1.40 8.52 -4.76
C PRO A 77 0.11 9.24 -5.15
N LEU A 78 -0.94 8.46 -5.44
CA LEU A 78 -2.26 8.97 -5.84
C LEU A 78 -3.04 9.60 -4.66
N MET A 79 -2.41 9.64 -3.48
CA MET A 79 -3.08 9.83 -2.19
C MET A 79 -2.30 10.76 -1.26
N PRO A 80 -2.98 11.50 -0.37
CA PRO A 80 -2.34 12.39 0.60
C PRO A 80 -1.86 11.61 1.84
N PHE A 81 -0.96 10.63 1.70
CA PHE A 81 -0.27 10.02 2.84
C PHE A 81 1.24 10.00 2.65
N THR A 82 1.96 10.05 3.76
CA THR A 82 3.43 10.09 3.75
C THR A 82 3.97 8.72 3.42
N VAL A 83 4.63 8.58 2.27
CA VAL A 83 5.44 7.41 1.91
C VAL A 83 6.90 7.72 2.21
N LEU A 84 7.51 6.92 3.08
CA LEU A 84 8.94 6.92 3.33
C LEU A 84 9.60 5.91 2.40
N TYR A 85 10.39 6.41 1.45
CA TYR A 85 11.16 5.58 0.53
C TYR A 85 12.49 5.16 1.15
N LEU A 86 12.70 3.87 1.31
CA LEU A 86 13.98 3.34 1.78
C LEU A 86 14.94 3.23 0.59
N LYS A 87 15.83 4.22 0.42
CA LYS A 87 16.98 4.06 -0.48
C LYS A 87 18.01 3.16 0.20
N ARG A 88 18.42 2.08 -0.47
CA ARG A 88 19.65 1.36 -0.11
C ARG A 88 20.87 2.17 -0.51
#